data_AF-A0A421EDC0-F1
#
_entry.id   AF-A0A421EDC0-F1
#
_cell.length_a   1.000
_cell.length_b   1.000
_cell.length_c   1.000
_cell.angle_alpha   90.00
_cell.angle_beta   90.00
_cell.angle_gamma   90.00
#
_symmetry.space_group_name_H-M   'P 1'
#
loop_
_entity.id
_entity.type
_entity.pdbx_description
1 polymer ?
#
loop_
_entity_poly.entity_id
_entity_poly.type
_entity_poly.pdbx_seq_one_letter_code
_entity_poly.pdbx_strand_id
1 'polypeptide(L)'
;MSTDTDNESSSNSCKAPDSDGEVAEDIAIVAFERKMDTAEDIVDGIGDRYESIDILEYHGDVFEEHWGEYDCFIGLMASGIAMRKTAHLLDDKWDDPAICVVDEELTWAIPITGGHHGANQVADDLASMGAVPAMTTASEAADKQGVEKQAKALDAHVVNGDSTVATNLAVLDDELGPVERLDGPKAVLVDDDVTVLKRNKDDGVVLGCGSVAGADVEQFHAAWEQALNEADLDRGDVEFVATGTRKADEEGMLAAAEEWGLGVIAFEKETLEEFEGPTPSRSKELIGWPGIAEASAIAAGRDHDLLAEKTRYDEAVTVAIGE
;
A
#
# COMPACT_ATOMS: atom_id res chain seq x y z
N MET A 1 32.15 14.28 -52.75
CA MET A 1 32.28 12.81 -52.68
C MET A 1 32.70 12.51 -51.26
N SER A 2 31.82 12.74 -50.28
CA SER A 2 30.62 11.97 -49.94
C SER A 2 31.00 10.61 -49.38
N THR A 3 30.85 10.48 -48.06
CA THR A 3 30.10 9.43 -47.38
C THR A 3 29.91 9.90 -45.94
N ASP A 4 28.74 10.48 -45.72
CA ASP A 4 28.10 10.62 -44.41
C ASP A 4 27.80 9.22 -43.87
N THR A 5 28.05 9.00 -42.59
CA THR A 5 27.39 7.95 -41.82
C THR A 5 27.01 8.55 -40.48
N ASP A 6 25.82 9.14 -40.45
CA ASP A 6 25.10 9.46 -39.23
C ASP A 6 24.78 8.15 -38.50
N ASN A 7 25.17 8.07 -37.23
CA ASN A 7 24.75 7.02 -36.32
C ASN A 7 24.05 7.70 -35.15
N GLU A 8 22.79 8.09 -35.38
CA GLU A 8 21.88 8.50 -34.31
C GLU A 8 21.43 7.25 -33.57
N SER A 9 22.04 6.98 -32.40
CA SER A 9 21.45 6.10 -31.40
C SER A 9 20.39 6.89 -30.64
N SER A 10 19.14 6.78 -31.05
CA SER A 10 18.00 7.26 -30.28
C SER A 10 17.84 6.38 -29.04
N SER A 11 18.36 6.83 -27.89
CA SER A 11 17.98 6.29 -26.59
C SER A 11 16.57 6.78 -26.27
N ASN A 12 15.55 6.03 -26.72
CA ASN A 12 14.21 6.17 -26.20
C ASN A 12 14.21 5.56 -24.80
N SER A 13 14.43 6.40 -23.78
CA SER A 13 14.00 6.08 -22.43
C SER A 13 12.48 6.19 -22.46
N CYS A 14 11.82 5.06 -22.66
CA CYS A 14 10.40 4.93 -22.40
C CYS A 14 10.25 4.98 -20.89
N LYS A 15 9.67 6.07 -20.39
CA LYS A 15 9.14 6.11 -19.03
C LYS A 15 7.76 5.48 -19.09
N ALA A 16 7.52 4.51 -18.22
CA ALA A 16 6.19 3.98 -17.97
C ALA A 16 5.22 5.13 -17.60
N PRO A 17 3.91 4.96 -17.81
CA PRO A 17 2.92 5.87 -17.24
C PRO A 17 3.17 6.06 -15.74
N ASP A 18 2.81 7.24 -15.20
CA ASP A 18 2.94 7.62 -13.79
C ASP A 18 2.07 6.69 -12.89
N SER A 19 2.42 5.41 -12.77
CA SER A 19 1.91 4.53 -11.73
C SER A 19 2.63 4.92 -10.45
N ASP A 20 1.88 5.31 -9.42
CA ASP A 20 2.39 5.65 -8.10
C ASP A 20 3.03 4.47 -7.36
N GLY A 21 3.16 3.31 -8.03
CA GLY A 21 3.85 2.13 -7.55
C GLY A 21 3.03 1.32 -6.55
N GLU A 22 1.74 1.60 -6.37
CA GLU A 22 0.93 0.91 -5.38
C GLU A 22 -0.01 -0.15 -5.96
N VAL A 23 -0.53 0.03 -7.18
CA VAL A 23 -1.59 -0.80 -7.77
C VAL A 23 -1.46 -0.80 -9.31
N ALA A 24 -1.65 -1.95 -9.95
CA ALA A 24 -1.71 -2.01 -11.42
C ALA A 24 -3.12 -1.59 -11.90
N GLU A 25 -3.18 -0.65 -12.84
CA GLU A 25 -4.43 -0.11 -13.39
C GLU A 25 -4.62 -0.52 -14.86
N ASP A 26 -3.52 -0.52 -15.63
CA ASP A 26 -3.48 -0.91 -17.03
C ASP A 26 -2.72 -2.24 -17.24
N ILE A 27 -3.39 -3.24 -17.80
CA ILE A 27 -2.83 -4.59 -17.95
C ILE A 27 -2.85 -5.09 -19.39
N ALA A 28 -1.80 -5.83 -19.77
CA ALA A 28 -1.77 -6.59 -21.02
C ALA A 28 -1.70 -8.11 -20.80
N ILE A 29 -2.64 -8.85 -21.37
CA ILE A 29 -2.61 -10.31 -21.44
C ILE A 29 -1.90 -10.74 -22.72
N VAL A 30 -0.72 -11.35 -22.57
CA VAL A 30 0.05 -11.89 -23.71
C VAL A 30 -0.24 -13.37 -23.87
N ALA A 31 -0.91 -13.74 -24.98
CA ALA A 31 -1.38 -15.09 -25.24
C ALA A 31 -1.09 -15.56 -26.67
N PHE A 32 -0.94 -16.88 -26.86
CA PHE A 32 -0.89 -17.46 -28.21
C PHE A 32 -2.28 -17.46 -28.86
N GLU A 33 -2.38 -17.37 -30.19
CA GLU A 33 -3.66 -17.38 -30.94
C GLU A 33 -4.64 -18.48 -30.48
N ARG A 34 -4.13 -19.68 -30.20
CA ARG A 34 -4.91 -20.83 -29.73
C ARG A 34 -5.48 -20.69 -28.30
N LYS A 35 -5.17 -19.58 -27.61
CA LYS A 35 -5.47 -19.31 -26.19
C LYS A 35 -6.19 -17.97 -25.99
N MET A 36 -6.70 -17.37 -27.06
CA MET A 36 -7.48 -16.14 -26.96
C MET A 36 -8.75 -16.32 -26.15
N ASP A 37 -9.45 -17.45 -26.29
CA ASP A 37 -10.65 -17.74 -25.48
C ASP A 37 -10.37 -17.66 -23.97
N THR A 38 -9.24 -18.19 -23.51
CA THR A 38 -8.84 -18.12 -22.09
C THR A 38 -8.43 -16.71 -21.68
N ALA A 39 -7.82 -15.93 -22.58
CA ALA A 39 -7.53 -14.52 -22.32
C ALA A 39 -8.83 -13.70 -22.20
N GLU A 40 -9.82 -13.97 -23.05
CA GLU A 40 -11.16 -13.38 -22.96
C GLU A 40 -11.85 -13.77 -21.64
N ASP A 41 -11.76 -15.04 -21.22
CA ASP A 41 -12.28 -15.47 -19.91
C ASP A 41 -11.64 -14.70 -18.75
N ILE A 42 -10.34 -14.39 -18.81
CA ILE A 42 -9.65 -13.56 -17.80
C ILE A 42 -10.22 -12.14 -17.82
N VAL A 43 -10.36 -11.51 -18.99
CA VAL A 43 -10.96 -10.17 -19.10
C VAL A 43 -12.36 -10.15 -18.50
N ASP A 44 -13.19 -11.14 -18.80
CA ASP A 44 -14.55 -11.25 -18.23
C ASP A 44 -14.54 -11.49 -16.71
N GLY A 45 -13.51 -12.15 -16.18
CA GLY A 45 -13.41 -12.54 -14.78
C GLY A 45 -12.88 -11.46 -13.83
N ILE A 46 -11.95 -10.61 -14.30
CA ILE A 46 -11.29 -9.59 -13.47
C ILE A 46 -11.33 -8.17 -14.07
N GLY A 47 -11.89 -7.98 -15.26
CA GLY A 47 -11.84 -6.71 -15.99
C GLY A 47 -12.56 -5.54 -15.33
N ASP A 48 -13.43 -5.78 -14.35
CA ASP A 48 -14.07 -4.71 -13.57
C ASP A 48 -13.15 -4.08 -12.51
N ARG A 49 -11.96 -4.66 -12.29
CA ARG A 49 -10.98 -4.20 -11.29
C ARG A 49 -9.88 -3.31 -11.86
N TYR A 50 -9.81 -3.19 -13.18
CA TYR A 50 -8.73 -2.49 -13.89
C TYR A 50 -9.31 -1.39 -14.78
N GLU A 51 -8.54 -0.34 -15.04
CA GLU A 51 -8.94 0.71 -15.97
C GLU A 51 -8.96 0.18 -17.40
N SER A 52 -7.96 -0.63 -17.75
CA SER A 52 -7.90 -1.33 -19.03
C SER A 52 -7.25 -2.72 -18.93
N ILE A 53 -7.77 -3.65 -19.74
CA ILE A 53 -7.11 -4.93 -20.01
C ILE A 53 -7.10 -5.16 -21.52
N ASP A 54 -5.90 -5.13 -22.10
CA ASP A 54 -5.68 -5.44 -23.51
C ASP A 54 -5.22 -6.88 -23.70
N ILE A 55 -5.62 -7.49 -24.83
CA ILE A 55 -5.15 -8.82 -25.23
C ILE A 55 -4.15 -8.67 -26.38
N LEU A 56 -2.92 -9.11 -26.15
CA LEU A 56 -1.82 -9.06 -27.11
C LEU A 56 -1.49 -10.46 -27.62
N GLU A 57 -1.41 -10.61 -28.94
CA GLU A 57 -0.95 -11.86 -29.55
C GLU A 57 0.55 -12.03 -29.36
N TYR A 58 0.94 -13.15 -28.76
CA TYR A 58 2.32 -13.48 -28.53
C TYR A 58 3.09 -13.61 -29.84
N HIS A 59 4.16 -12.84 -29.92
CA HIS A 59 5.23 -12.98 -30.91
C HIS A 59 6.58 -12.70 -30.25
N GLY A 60 7.66 -12.79 -31.02
CA GLY A 60 9.03 -12.81 -30.47
C GLY A 60 9.37 -11.60 -29.62
N ASP A 61 8.86 -10.43 -29.98
CA ASP A 61 9.31 -9.14 -29.47
C ASP A 61 8.17 -8.39 -28.76
N VAL A 62 7.03 -9.04 -28.53
CA VAL A 62 5.81 -8.43 -27.95
C VAL A 62 6.06 -7.68 -26.64
N PHE A 63 6.88 -8.24 -25.76
CA PHE A 63 7.22 -7.58 -24.49
C PHE A 63 8.11 -6.36 -24.71
N GLU A 64 9.02 -6.40 -25.68
CA GLU A 64 9.91 -5.27 -26.01
C GLU A 64 9.13 -4.15 -26.71
N GLU A 65 8.20 -4.49 -27.60
CA GLU A 65 7.37 -3.53 -28.32
C GLU A 65 6.45 -2.73 -27.40
N HIS A 66 5.90 -3.39 -26.37
CA HIS A 66 4.93 -2.79 -25.44
C HIS A 66 5.53 -2.45 -24.07
N TRP A 67 6.86 -2.52 -23.90
CA TRP A 67 7.51 -2.31 -22.60
C TRP A 67 7.26 -0.88 -22.09
N GLY A 68 6.66 -0.77 -20.90
CA GLY A 68 6.27 0.50 -20.31
C GLY A 68 4.96 1.11 -20.85
N GLU A 69 4.18 0.38 -21.65
CA GLU A 69 2.81 0.80 -22.01
C GLU A 69 1.75 0.36 -20.99
N TYR A 70 2.08 -0.64 -20.17
CA TYR A 70 1.18 -1.26 -19.19
C TYR A 70 1.89 -1.38 -17.84
N ASP A 71 1.13 -1.33 -16.75
CA ASP A 71 1.65 -1.51 -15.39
C ASP A 71 1.98 -2.98 -15.12
N CYS A 72 1.22 -3.90 -15.72
CA CYS A 72 1.43 -5.33 -15.56
C CYS A 72 1.18 -6.13 -16.84
N PHE A 73 2.05 -7.11 -17.08
CA PHE A 73 1.84 -8.15 -18.09
C PHE A 73 1.36 -9.45 -17.46
N ILE A 74 0.23 -9.97 -17.95
CA ILE A 74 -0.22 -11.34 -17.71
C ILE A 74 0.30 -12.22 -18.86
N GLY A 75 1.36 -12.97 -18.62
CA GLY A 75 1.83 -13.97 -19.56
C GLY A 75 1.00 -15.26 -19.46
N LEU A 76 0.04 -15.46 -20.37
CA LEU A 76 -0.70 -16.73 -20.48
C LEU A 76 0.15 -17.77 -21.24
N MET A 77 1.20 -18.25 -20.58
CA MET A 77 2.26 -19.06 -21.17
C MET A 77 3.10 -19.75 -20.11
N ALA A 78 4.08 -20.56 -20.52
CA ALA A 78 5.07 -21.08 -19.58
C ALA A 78 5.97 -19.96 -19.04
N SER A 79 6.23 -19.94 -17.74
CA SER A 79 7.05 -18.90 -17.07
C SER A 79 8.45 -18.74 -17.66
N GLY A 80 9.05 -19.83 -18.13
CA GLY A 80 10.34 -19.77 -18.81
C GLY A 80 10.33 -18.98 -20.13
N ILE A 81 9.18 -18.84 -20.79
CA ILE A 81 9.04 -17.99 -21.99
C ILE A 81 9.07 -16.53 -21.58
N ALA A 82 8.16 -16.13 -20.68
CA ALA A 82 8.10 -14.78 -20.13
C ALA A 82 9.48 -14.34 -19.63
N MET A 83 10.10 -15.12 -18.74
CA MET A 83 11.43 -14.82 -18.20
C MET A 83 12.51 -14.59 -19.26
N ARG A 84 12.61 -15.47 -20.27
CA ARG A 84 13.64 -15.29 -21.33
C ARG A 84 13.37 -14.07 -22.20
N LYS A 85 12.11 -13.65 -22.32
CA LYS A 85 11.69 -12.52 -23.14
C LYS A 85 11.77 -11.19 -22.41
N THR A 86 11.62 -11.18 -21.09
CA THR A 86 11.62 -9.94 -20.32
C THR A 86 12.92 -9.69 -19.56
N ALA A 87 13.72 -10.72 -19.25
CA ALA A 87 14.91 -10.56 -18.39
C ALA A 87 15.98 -9.57 -18.88
N HIS A 88 16.01 -9.21 -20.17
CA HIS A 88 16.93 -8.23 -20.72
C HIS A 88 16.36 -6.81 -20.80
N LEU A 89 15.06 -6.67 -20.51
CA LEU A 89 14.32 -5.41 -20.46
C LEU A 89 14.24 -4.87 -19.03
N LEU A 90 14.40 -5.74 -18.03
CA LEU A 90 14.43 -5.35 -16.62
C LEU A 90 15.65 -4.47 -16.31
N ASP A 91 15.42 -3.32 -15.68
CA ASP A 91 16.43 -2.37 -15.25
C ASP A 91 16.19 -1.92 -13.80
N ASP A 92 15.00 -1.41 -13.48
CA ASP A 92 14.67 -0.85 -12.17
C ASP A 92 13.42 -1.50 -11.54
N LYS A 93 13.55 -1.92 -10.27
CA LYS A 93 12.47 -2.67 -9.57
C LYS A 93 11.21 -1.84 -9.28
N TRP A 94 11.24 -0.52 -9.46
CA TRP A 94 10.14 0.39 -9.20
C TRP A 94 9.48 0.86 -10.50
N ASP A 95 10.28 1.10 -11.54
CA ASP A 95 9.80 1.63 -12.82
C ASP A 95 9.47 0.52 -13.85
N ASP A 96 10.05 -0.68 -13.71
CA ASP A 96 9.77 -1.78 -14.62
C ASP A 96 8.33 -2.29 -14.47
N PRO A 97 7.64 -2.62 -15.57
CA PRO A 97 6.31 -3.21 -15.50
C PRO A 97 6.32 -4.56 -14.77
N ALA A 98 5.26 -4.78 -13.99
CA ALA A 98 5.05 -6.02 -13.28
C ALA A 98 4.81 -7.19 -14.26
N ILE A 99 5.19 -8.40 -13.86
CA ILE A 99 4.96 -9.60 -14.67
C ILE A 99 4.34 -10.68 -13.80
N CYS A 100 3.14 -11.12 -14.17
CA CYS A 100 2.49 -12.30 -13.64
C CYS A 100 2.32 -13.34 -14.75
N VAL A 101 2.61 -14.61 -14.46
CA VAL A 101 2.47 -15.70 -15.43
C VAL A 101 1.37 -16.64 -14.99
N VAL A 102 0.50 -17.01 -15.92
CA VAL A 102 -0.60 -17.95 -15.69
C VAL A 102 -0.48 -19.12 -16.64
N ASP A 103 -0.73 -20.34 -16.15
CA ASP A 103 -0.77 -21.52 -17.02
C ASP A 103 -2.07 -21.63 -17.80
N GLU A 104 -2.06 -22.47 -18.85
CA GLU A 104 -3.18 -22.58 -19.80
C GLU A 104 -4.51 -23.05 -19.18
N GLU A 105 -4.48 -23.69 -18.02
CA GLU A 105 -5.68 -24.17 -17.32
C GLU A 105 -6.09 -23.24 -16.16
N LEU A 106 -5.48 -22.05 -16.05
CA LEU A 106 -5.68 -21.10 -14.94
C LEU A 106 -5.49 -21.78 -13.57
N THR A 107 -4.56 -22.72 -13.44
CA THR A 107 -4.33 -23.44 -12.18
C THR A 107 -3.40 -22.66 -11.25
N TRP A 108 -2.43 -21.95 -11.80
CA TRP A 108 -1.38 -21.23 -11.09
C TRP A 108 -1.28 -19.82 -11.63
N ALA A 109 -1.25 -18.85 -10.73
CA ALA A 109 -0.85 -17.48 -11.02
C ALA A 109 0.49 -17.21 -10.32
N ILE A 110 1.53 -16.89 -11.09
CA ILE A 110 2.91 -16.84 -10.60
C ILE A 110 3.45 -15.42 -10.83
N PRO A 111 3.49 -14.57 -9.80
CA PRO A 111 4.22 -13.31 -9.85
C PRO A 111 5.71 -13.57 -10.11
N ILE A 112 6.29 -12.85 -11.06
CA ILE A 112 7.69 -12.98 -11.47
C ILE A 112 8.49 -11.74 -11.07
N THR A 113 8.01 -10.56 -11.44
CA THR A 113 8.60 -9.24 -11.10
C THR A 113 7.47 -8.28 -10.72
N GLY A 114 7.81 -7.22 -9.98
CA GLY A 114 6.82 -6.21 -9.59
C GLY A 114 5.79 -6.67 -8.56
N GLY A 115 6.20 -7.53 -7.63
CA GLY A 115 5.30 -8.04 -6.59
C GLY A 115 4.71 -6.97 -5.66
N HIS A 116 5.33 -5.79 -5.56
CA HIS A 116 4.82 -4.70 -4.70
C HIS A 116 4.01 -3.63 -5.46
N HIS A 117 3.99 -3.69 -6.79
CA HIS A 117 3.35 -2.67 -7.64
C HIS A 117 2.46 -3.28 -8.75
N GLY A 118 2.05 -4.56 -8.62
CA GLY A 118 1.06 -5.14 -9.54
C GLY A 118 1.00 -6.65 -9.61
N ALA A 119 2.12 -7.36 -9.71
CA ALA A 119 2.07 -8.80 -10.04
C ALA A 119 1.41 -9.66 -8.95
N ASN A 120 1.56 -9.27 -7.68
CA ASN A 120 0.90 -9.95 -6.57
C ASN A 120 -0.61 -9.70 -6.59
N GLN A 121 -1.03 -8.44 -6.76
CA GLN A 121 -2.44 -8.06 -6.90
C GLN A 121 -3.10 -8.87 -8.01
N VAL A 122 -2.48 -8.89 -9.19
CA VAL A 122 -3.00 -9.64 -10.35
C VAL A 122 -3.11 -11.13 -10.05
N ALA A 123 -2.12 -11.71 -9.37
CA ALA A 123 -2.18 -13.12 -8.99
C ALA A 123 -3.32 -13.42 -8.02
N ASP A 124 -3.54 -12.56 -7.02
CA ASP A 124 -4.65 -12.69 -6.08
C ASP A 124 -6.01 -12.47 -6.75
N ASP A 125 -6.11 -11.55 -7.71
CA ASP A 125 -7.32 -11.32 -8.48
C ASP A 125 -7.71 -12.55 -9.29
N LEU A 126 -6.73 -13.17 -9.95
CA LEU A 126 -6.90 -14.43 -10.68
C LEU A 126 -7.30 -15.60 -9.77
N ALA A 127 -7.04 -15.52 -8.46
CA ALA A 127 -7.50 -16.53 -7.51
C ALA A 127 -9.03 -16.62 -7.45
N SER A 128 -9.73 -15.50 -7.72
CA SER A 128 -11.19 -15.49 -7.81
C SER A 128 -11.74 -16.34 -8.98
N MET A 129 -10.88 -16.64 -9.96
CA MET A 129 -11.16 -17.53 -11.09
C MET A 129 -10.71 -18.98 -10.84
N GLY A 130 -10.18 -19.28 -9.65
CA GLY A 130 -9.73 -20.62 -9.26
C GLY A 130 -8.23 -20.87 -9.43
N ALA A 131 -7.46 -19.87 -9.87
CA ALA A 131 -6.00 -19.97 -9.86
C ALA A 131 -5.46 -20.02 -8.44
N VAL A 132 -4.32 -20.68 -8.24
CA VAL A 132 -3.58 -20.68 -6.98
C VAL A 132 -2.40 -19.71 -7.12
N PRO A 133 -2.40 -18.59 -6.39
CA PRO A 133 -1.25 -17.68 -6.35
C PRO A 133 -0.02 -18.40 -5.77
N ALA A 134 1.06 -18.46 -6.54
CA ALA A 134 2.32 -19.03 -6.10
C ALA A 134 3.24 -17.93 -5.54
N MET A 135 2.76 -17.21 -4.51
CA MET A 135 3.49 -16.13 -3.86
C MET A 135 4.75 -16.65 -3.17
N THR A 136 5.90 -16.03 -3.46
CA THR A 136 7.18 -16.40 -2.83
C THR A 136 7.85 -15.24 -2.08
N THR A 137 7.23 -14.07 -2.05
CA THR A 137 7.77 -12.89 -1.36
C THR A 137 7.80 -13.12 0.15
N ALA A 138 8.91 -12.77 0.79
CA ALA A 138 9.10 -12.98 2.22
C ALA A 138 8.08 -12.21 3.09
N SER A 139 7.59 -11.08 2.57
CA SER A 139 6.54 -10.25 3.17
C SER A 139 5.22 -11.01 3.34
N GLU A 140 4.86 -11.87 2.39
CA GLU A 140 3.65 -12.72 2.45
C GLU A 140 3.84 -13.94 3.36
N ALA A 141 5.06 -14.52 3.36
CA ALA A 141 5.36 -15.69 4.16
C ALA A 141 5.44 -15.42 5.68
N ALA A 142 5.61 -14.16 6.09
CA ALA A 142 5.90 -13.81 7.47
C ALA A 142 4.72 -13.31 8.29
N ASP A 143 3.58 -12.95 7.68
CA ASP A 143 2.51 -12.19 8.37
C ASP A 143 3.04 -10.91 9.08
N LYS A 144 4.23 -10.44 8.64
CA LYS A 144 4.94 -9.28 9.19
C LYS A 144 4.98 -8.21 8.13
N GLN A 145 4.53 -7.02 8.51
CA GLN A 145 4.46 -5.88 7.61
C GLN A 145 5.87 -5.34 7.33
N GLY A 146 6.32 -5.47 6.08
CA GLY A 146 7.55 -4.81 5.61
C GLY A 146 7.46 -3.29 5.76
N VAL A 147 8.60 -2.61 5.64
CA VAL A 147 8.69 -1.16 5.89
C VAL A 147 7.84 -0.36 4.91
N GLU A 148 7.66 -0.83 3.68
CA GLU A 148 6.77 -0.22 2.70
C GLU A 148 5.30 -0.25 3.16
N LYS A 149 4.85 -1.37 3.74
CA LYS A 149 3.49 -1.50 4.28
C LYS A 149 3.29 -0.60 5.50
N GLN A 150 4.32 -0.44 6.33
CA GLN A 150 4.30 0.52 7.44
C GLN A 150 4.26 1.97 6.95
N ALA A 151 4.99 2.30 5.87
CA ALA A 151 4.98 3.62 5.26
C ALA A 151 3.58 3.97 4.71
N LYS A 152 2.96 3.05 3.98
CA LYS A 152 1.58 3.20 3.49
C LYS A 152 0.59 3.41 4.63
N ALA A 153 0.71 2.66 5.72
CA ALA A 153 -0.16 2.84 6.88
C ALA A 153 -0.01 4.22 7.57
N LEU A 154 1.10 4.92 7.34
CA LEU A 154 1.40 6.25 7.86
C LEU A 154 1.14 7.38 6.85
N ASP A 155 0.52 7.08 5.69
CA ASP A 155 0.42 7.98 4.54
C ASP A 155 1.78 8.63 4.20
N ALA A 156 2.80 7.78 4.07
CA ALA A 156 4.18 8.16 3.82
C ALA A 156 4.82 7.30 2.73
N HIS A 157 5.90 7.80 2.14
CA HIS A 157 6.73 7.08 1.17
C HIS A 157 8.18 6.94 1.64
N VAL A 158 8.85 5.90 1.14
CA VAL A 158 10.29 5.69 1.34
C VAL A 158 11.08 6.62 0.43
N VAL A 159 12.04 7.38 0.99
CA VAL A 159 12.88 8.30 0.19
C VAL A 159 14.19 7.67 -0.30
N ASN A 160 14.62 6.56 0.31
CA ASN A 160 15.87 5.86 0.00
C ASN A 160 15.64 4.35 -0.22
N GLY A 161 14.89 3.99 -1.26
CA GLY A 161 14.36 2.62 -1.48
C GLY A 161 15.35 1.45 -1.52
N ASP A 162 16.66 1.70 -1.61
CA ASP A 162 17.69 0.65 -1.49
C ASP A 162 17.80 0.11 -0.05
N SER A 163 17.51 0.94 0.96
CA SER A 163 17.60 0.55 2.38
C SER A 163 16.55 -0.48 2.77
N THR A 164 15.46 -0.60 2.00
CA THR A 164 14.33 -1.46 2.39
C THR A 164 14.70 -2.92 2.44
N VAL A 165 15.73 -3.36 1.70
CA VAL A 165 16.24 -4.73 1.76
C VAL A 165 16.73 -5.07 3.17
N ALA A 166 17.53 -4.20 3.77
CA ALA A 166 18.08 -4.42 5.10
C ALA A 166 16.99 -4.34 6.17
N THR A 167 16.11 -3.33 6.08
CA THR A 167 15.04 -3.16 7.07
C THR A 167 13.98 -4.24 6.98
N ASN A 168 13.64 -4.72 5.78
CA ASN A 168 12.70 -5.83 5.62
C ASN A 168 13.29 -7.15 6.15
N LEU A 169 14.60 -7.37 6.01
CA LEU A 169 15.24 -8.51 6.66
C LEU A 169 15.15 -8.41 8.19
N ALA A 170 15.37 -7.22 8.75
CA ALA A 170 15.21 -6.97 10.18
C ALA A 170 13.76 -7.15 10.65
N VAL A 171 12.75 -6.81 9.83
CA VAL A 171 11.34 -7.14 10.13
C VAL A 171 11.14 -8.64 10.27
N LEU A 172 11.66 -9.43 9.31
CA LEU A 172 11.52 -10.89 9.34
C LEU A 172 12.13 -11.51 10.60
N ASP A 173 13.24 -10.94 11.08
CA ASP A 173 13.97 -11.41 12.25
C ASP A 173 13.48 -10.83 13.59
N ASP A 174 12.42 -10.01 13.61
CA ASP A 174 11.94 -9.26 14.80
C ASP A 174 13.00 -8.29 15.38
N GLU A 175 13.92 -7.82 14.54
CA GLU A 175 15.01 -6.91 14.92
C GLU A 175 14.72 -5.46 14.54
N LEU A 176 13.73 -5.21 13.66
CA LEU A 176 13.29 -3.85 13.37
C LEU A 176 12.45 -3.31 14.54
N GLY A 177 12.95 -2.26 15.18
CA GLY A 177 12.20 -1.49 16.17
C GLY A 177 11.01 -0.72 15.56
N PRO A 178 10.25 0.02 16.38
CA PRO A 178 9.20 0.90 15.87
C PRO A 178 9.78 1.99 14.95
N VAL A 179 8.95 2.49 14.03
CA VAL A 179 9.31 3.65 13.20
C VAL A 179 9.47 4.87 14.10
N GLU A 180 10.70 5.37 14.20
CA GLU A 180 11.03 6.57 14.97
C GLU A 180 10.64 7.83 14.19
N ARG A 181 9.83 8.68 14.79
CA ARG A 181 9.42 9.97 14.22
C ARG A 181 10.37 11.08 14.66
N LEU A 182 10.81 11.91 13.72
CA LEU A 182 11.72 13.03 13.96
C LEU A 182 11.12 14.36 13.54
N ASP A 183 10.67 15.18 14.50
CA ASP A 183 10.09 16.50 14.18
C ASP A 183 11.17 17.56 13.88
N GLY A 184 10.89 18.45 12.93
CA GLY A 184 11.85 19.40 12.38
C GLY A 184 11.89 20.78 13.07
N PRO A 185 12.79 21.68 12.61
CA PRO A 185 13.83 21.44 11.61
C PRO A 185 15.05 20.70 12.22
N LYS A 186 15.49 19.60 11.58
CA LYS A 186 16.65 18.78 11.99
C LYS A 186 17.46 18.34 10.76
N ALA A 187 18.75 18.09 10.94
CA ALA A 187 19.59 17.40 9.95
C ALA A 187 19.95 16.02 10.52
N VAL A 188 19.72 14.97 9.75
CA VAL A 188 19.93 13.57 10.16
C VAL A 188 20.97 12.95 9.23
N LEU A 189 21.96 12.26 9.80
CA LEU A 189 22.92 11.43 9.07
C LEU A 189 22.57 9.98 9.37
N VAL A 190 22.33 9.19 8.34
CA VAL A 190 21.93 7.78 8.43
C VAL A 190 22.86 6.91 7.60
N ASP A 191 23.02 5.64 7.99
CA ASP A 191 23.73 4.62 7.23
C ASP A 191 22.79 3.99 6.16
N ASP A 192 23.35 3.21 5.23
CA ASP A 192 22.62 2.62 4.08
C ASP A 192 21.50 1.63 4.50
N ASP A 193 21.55 1.11 5.73
CA ASP A 193 20.60 0.15 6.30
C ASP A 193 19.46 0.81 7.09
N VAL A 194 19.35 2.14 7.05
CA VAL A 194 18.28 2.90 7.69
C VAL A 194 17.29 3.42 6.65
N THR A 195 16.04 2.96 6.73
CA THR A 195 14.96 3.46 5.87
C THR A 195 14.41 4.78 6.40
N VAL A 196 14.37 5.79 5.53
CA VAL A 196 13.83 7.11 5.82
C VAL A 196 12.46 7.24 5.15
N LEU A 197 11.46 7.61 5.95
CA LEU A 197 10.08 7.83 5.50
C LEU A 197 9.77 9.32 5.49
N LYS A 198 8.95 9.75 4.54
CA LYS A 198 8.42 11.11 4.46
C LYS A 198 6.91 11.07 4.22
N ARG A 199 6.15 11.86 4.99
CA ARG A 199 4.70 12.01 4.78
C ARG A 199 4.38 12.51 3.37
N ASN A 200 3.25 12.05 2.85
CA ASN A 200 2.74 12.42 1.53
C ASN A 200 2.08 13.79 1.53
N LYS A 201 1.29 14.11 2.56
CA LYS A 201 0.54 15.36 2.69
C LYS A 201 1.27 16.36 3.59
N ASP A 202 1.06 17.65 3.35
CA ASP A 202 1.60 18.73 4.19
C ASP A 202 0.63 19.27 5.25
N ASP A 203 -0.67 19.13 5.03
CA ASP A 203 -1.71 19.68 5.91
C ASP A 203 -2.79 18.62 6.23
N GLY A 204 -2.40 17.34 6.25
CA GLY A 204 -3.31 16.23 6.53
C GLY A 204 -3.61 16.06 8.02
N VAL A 205 -4.76 15.45 8.33
CA VAL A 205 -5.22 15.21 9.71
C VAL A 205 -5.21 13.74 10.07
N VAL A 206 -5.17 13.45 11.37
CA VAL A 206 -5.23 12.07 11.89
C VAL A 206 -6.49 11.86 12.72
N LEU A 207 -7.20 10.75 12.45
CA LEU A 207 -8.35 10.33 13.24
C LEU A 207 -7.92 9.50 14.45
N GLY A 208 -7.89 10.10 15.63
CA GLY A 208 -7.67 9.39 16.88
C GLY A 208 -8.91 8.63 17.33
N CYS A 209 -8.86 7.31 17.37
CA CYS A 209 -10.02 6.44 17.56
C CYS A 209 -9.91 5.57 18.81
N GLY A 210 -11.00 5.54 19.58
CA GLY A 210 -11.24 4.57 20.63
C GLY A 210 -12.66 3.99 20.52
N SER A 211 -12.84 2.77 21.02
CA SER A 211 -14.13 2.07 20.93
C SER A 211 -14.42 1.20 22.15
N VAL A 212 -15.69 0.83 22.33
CA VAL A 212 -16.05 -0.41 23.05
C VAL A 212 -15.69 -1.62 22.19
N ALA A 213 -15.58 -2.80 22.79
CA ALA A 213 -15.27 -4.02 22.03
C ALA A 213 -16.48 -4.46 21.18
N GLY A 214 -16.23 -4.82 19.92
CA GLY A 214 -17.23 -5.29 18.98
C GLY A 214 -18.08 -4.19 18.34
N ALA A 215 -17.52 -2.98 18.21
CA ALA A 215 -18.13 -1.95 17.37
C ALA A 215 -18.07 -2.38 15.89
N ASP A 216 -19.16 -2.20 15.16
CA ASP A 216 -19.25 -2.59 13.75
C ASP A 216 -18.70 -1.51 12.80
N VAL A 217 -18.51 -1.89 11.54
CA VAL A 217 -17.91 -1.06 10.49
C VAL A 217 -18.74 0.20 10.26
N GLU A 218 -20.07 0.07 10.21
CA GLU A 218 -20.98 1.19 10.00
C GLU A 218 -20.93 2.21 11.15
N GLN A 219 -20.73 1.75 12.39
CA GLN A 219 -20.53 2.63 13.54
C GLN A 219 -19.22 3.43 13.44
N PHE A 220 -18.14 2.83 12.92
CA PHE A 220 -16.88 3.56 12.69
C PHE A 220 -17.03 4.60 11.58
N HIS A 221 -17.58 4.20 10.42
CA HIS A 221 -17.84 5.12 9.30
C HIS A 221 -18.67 6.32 9.74
N ALA A 222 -19.80 6.07 10.41
CA ALA A 222 -20.67 7.15 10.86
C ALA A 222 -19.99 8.07 11.88
N ALA A 223 -19.16 7.52 12.77
CA ALA A 223 -18.43 8.30 13.75
C ALA A 223 -17.34 9.18 13.10
N TRP A 224 -16.60 8.64 12.14
CA TRP A 224 -15.57 9.37 11.41
C TRP A 224 -16.18 10.46 10.53
N GLU A 225 -17.23 10.15 9.78
CA GLU A 225 -17.96 11.15 8.99
C GLU A 225 -18.52 12.25 9.88
N GLN A 226 -19.10 11.92 11.03
CA GLN A 226 -19.61 12.94 11.94
C GLN A 226 -18.47 13.86 12.42
N ALA A 227 -17.35 13.29 12.87
CA ALA A 227 -16.23 14.08 13.38
C ALA A 227 -15.63 15.00 12.29
N LEU A 228 -15.46 14.48 11.07
CA LEU A 228 -14.96 15.26 9.93
C LEU A 228 -15.92 16.40 9.56
N ASN A 229 -17.22 16.10 9.43
CA ASN A 229 -18.23 17.11 9.12
C ASN A 229 -18.31 18.22 10.19
N GLU A 230 -18.15 17.88 11.48
CA GLU A 230 -18.13 18.86 12.57
C GLU A 230 -16.91 19.78 12.53
N ALA A 231 -15.80 19.30 11.94
CA ALA A 231 -14.56 20.04 11.75
C ALA A 231 -14.43 20.72 10.38
N ASP A 232 -15.47 20.70 9.54
CA ASP A 232 -15.45 21.18 8.16
C ASP A 232 -14.35 20.52 7.29
N LEU A 233 -14.13 19.21 7.49
CA LEU A 233 -13.15 18.37 6.76
C LEU A 233 -13.84 17.28 5.96
N ASP A 234 -13.13 16.77 4.94
CA ASP A 234 -13.56 15.66 4.11
C ASP A 234 -12.63 14.43 4.30
N ARG A 235 -13.06 13.27 3.80
CA ARG A 235 -12.27 12.03 3.90
C ARG A 235 -10.86 12.15 3.28
N GLY A 236 -10.73 12.96 2.24
CA GLY A 236 -9.45 13.19 1.55
C GLY A 236 -8.41 13.92 2.40
N ASP A 237 -8.82 14.58 3.48
CA ASP A 237 -7.90 15.27 4.40
C ASP A 237 -7.25 14.30 5.39
N VAL A 238 -7.83 13.11 5.57
CA VAL A 238 -7.32 12.11 6.52
C VAL A 238 -6.06 11.44 5.97
N GLU A 239 -5.01 11.39 6.78
CA GLU A 239 -3.78 10.64 6.49
C GLU A 239 -3.96 9.17 6.89
N PHE A 240 -4.32 8.93 8.16
CA PHE A 240 -4.53 7.60 8.71
C PHE A 240 -5.35 7.65 10.00
N VAL A 241 -5.67 6.47 10.54
CA VAL A 241 -6.36 6.30 11.83
C VAL A 241 -5.34 5.92 12.90
N ALA A 242 -5.42 6.54 14.07
CA ALA A 242 -4.54 6.30 15.20
C ALA A 242 -5.32 5.74 16.42
N THR A 243 -4.80 4.72 17.09
CA THR A 243 -5.38 4.16 18.32
C THR A 243 -4.30 3.75 19.33
N GLY A 244 -4.68 3.10 20.43
CA GLY A 244 -3.74 2.46 21.36
C GLY A 244 -3.58 0.97 21.08
N THR A 245 -2.44 0.36 21.42
CA THR A 245 -2.17 -1.08 21.19
C THR A 245 -3.23 -2.00 21.78
N ARG A 246 -3.91 -1.59 22.86
CA ARG A 246 -5.07 -2.30 23.42
C ARG A 246 -6.22 -2.50 22.41
N LYS A 247 -6.29 -1.66 21.38
CA LYS A 247 -7.34 -1.56 20.38
C LYS A 247 -6.83 -1.81 18.96
N ALA A 248 -5.59 -2.26 18.81
CA ALA A 248 -5.00 -2.55 17.50
C ALA A 248 -5.79 -3.61 16.72
N ASP A 249 -6.31 -4.63 17.40
CA ASP A 249 -7.00 -5.77 16.79
C ASP A 249 -8.53 -5.60 16.70
N GLU A 250 -9.05 -4.37 16.77
CA GLU A 250 -10.49 -4.14 16.68
C GLU A 250 -10.97 -4.32 15.23
N GLU A 251 -11.54 -5.49 14.91
CA GLU A 251 -11.94 -5.91 13.55
C GLU A 251 -12.79 -4.86 12.82
N GLY A 252 -13.78 -4.25 13.49
CA GLY A 252 -14.64 -3.23 12.88
C GLY A 252 -13.89 -1.95 12.49
N MET A 253 -12.86 -1.57 13.25
CA MET A 253 -12.05 -0.39 12.94
C MET A 253 -11.11 -0.67 11.77
N LEU A 254 -10.48 -1.85 11.76
CA LEU A 254 -9.58 -2.27 10.69
C LEU A 254 -10.33 -2.38 9.36
N ALA A 255 -11.49 -3.04 9.36
CA ALA A 255 -12.31 -3.16 8.16
C ALA A 255 -12.85 -1.80 7.67
N ALA A 256 -13.27 -0.90 8.59
CA ALA A 256 -13.68 0.44 8.20
C ALA A 256 -12.53 1.26 7.59
N ALA A 257 -11.32 1.14 8.15
CA ALA A 257 -10.14 1.83 7.64
C ALA A 257 -9.76 1.30 6.25
N GLU A 258 -9.80 -0.02 6.06
CA GLU A 258 -9.57 -0.68 4.76
C GLU A 258 -10.56 -0.19 3.70
N GLU A 259 -11.86 -0.10 4.02
CA GLU A 259 -12.87 0.45 3.09
C GLU A 259 -12.64 1.92 2.70
N TRP A 260 -11.91 2.69 3.52
CA TRP A 260 -11.52 4.07 3.22
C TRP A 260 -10.11 4.18 2.62
N GLY A 261 -9.41 3.05 2.44
CA GLY A 261 -8.01 3.04 1.99
C GLY A 261 -7.04 3.66 3.00
N LEU A 262 -7.41 3.67 4.30
CA LEU A 262 -6.61 4.28 5.37
C LEU A 262 -5.82 3.23 6.14
N GLY A 263 -4.62 3.62 6.56
CA GLY A 263 -3.84 2.86 7.55
C GLY A 263 -4.38 2.98 8.96
N VAL A 264 -4.06 2.00 9.81
CA VAL A 264 -4.30 2.06 11.26
C VAL A 264 -2.98 1.91 12.01
N ILE A 265 -2.68 2.88 12.88
CA ILE A 265 -1.47 2.91 13.70
C ILE A 265 -1.85 2.82 15.17
N ALA A 266 -1.17 1.95 15.91
CA ALA A 266 -1.42 1.73 17.32
C ALA A 266 -0.22 2.17 18.18
N PHE A 267 -0.48 3.01 19.18
CA PHE A 267 0.53 3.51 20.10
C PHE A 267 0.53 2.76 21.42
N GLU A 268 1.72 2.56 21.97
CA GLU A 268 1.85 2.00 23.30
C GLU A 268 1.31 2.96 24.36
N LYS A 269 0.98 2.40 25.51
CA LYS A 269 0.37 3.14 26.60
C LYS A 269 1.24 4.33 27.03
N GLU A 270 2.54 4.12 27.12
CA GLU A 270 3.52 5.11 27.56
C GLU A 270 3.52 6.33 26.62
N THR A 271 3.50 6.10 25.31
CA THR A 271 3.38 7.19 24.32
C THR A 271 2.09 7.96 24.51
N LEU A 272 0.96 7.28 24.67
CA LEU A 272 -0.33 7.95 24.87
C LEU A 272 -0.40 8.76 26.18
N GLU A 273 0.37 8.38 27.21
CA GLU A 273 0.44 9.14 28.48
C GLU A 273 1.22 10.46 28.31
N GLU A 274 2.15 10.54 27.36
CA GLU A 274 2.90 11.76 27.04
C GLU A 274 2.04 12.79 26.30
N PHE A 275 1.05 12.32 25.55
CA PHE A 275 0.15 13.14 24.71
C PHE A 275 -1.29 13.16 25.23
N GLU A 276 -1.51 13.15 26.54
CA GLU A 276 -2.88 13.17 27.09
C GLU A 276 -3.68 14.40 26.62
N GLY A 277 -4.85 14.13 26.02
CA GLY A 277 -5.79 15.17 25.61
C GLY A 277 -6.43 15.95 26.76
N PRO A 278 -7.01 17.13 26.45
CA PRO A 278 -7.56 18.04 27.45
C PRO A 278 -8.84 17.48 28.12
N THR A 279 -9.55 16.55 27.47
CA THR A 279 -10.85 16.10 27.94
C THR A 279 -10.72 14.86 28.83
N PRO A 280 -11.26 14.89 30.08
CA PRO A 280 -11.24 13.73 30.96
C PRO A 280 -11.84 12.49 30.30
N SER A 281 -11.22 11.32 30.51
CA SER A 281 -11.68 10.04 29.95
C SER A 281 -11.94 9.00 31.02
N ARG A 282 -13.06 8.28 30.88
CA ARG A 282 -13.38 7.11 31.73
C ARG A 282 -12.38 5.97 31.56
N SER A 283 -11.63 5.94 30.46
CA SER A 283 -10.56 4.97 30.19
C SER A 283 -9.57 4.88 31.36
N LYS A 284 -9.20 6.04 31.92
CA LYS A 284 -8.21 6.13 33.00
C LYS A 284 -8.66 5.44 34.28
N GLU A 285 -9.94 5.57 34.60
CA GLU A 285 -10.54 4.95 35.79
C GLU A 285 -10.88 3.47 35.57
N LEU A 286 -11.38 3.12 34.38
CA LEU A 286 -11.90 1.77 34.10
C LEU A 286 -10.81 0.76 33.79
N ILE A 287 -9.82 1.17 33.00
CA ILE A 287 -8.81 0.28 32.43
C ILE A 287 -7.38 0.77 32.66
N GLY A 288 -7.20 1.94 33.28
CA GLY A 288 -5.88 2.49 33.60
C GLY A 288 -5.11 2.98 32.37
N TRP A 289 -5.80 3.34 31.29
CA TRP A 289 -5.23 3.92 30.08
C TRP A 289 -5.60 5.40 29.96
N PRO A 290 -4.77 6.25 29.34
CA PRO A 290 -5.16 7.61 28.99
C PRO A 290 -6.40 7.60 28.07
N GLY A 291 -6.94 8.79 27.78
CA GLY A 291 -8.03 8.93 26.81
C GLY A 291 -7.55 8.56 25.41
N ILE A 292 -7.82 7.32 24.96
CA ILE A 292 -7.25 6.76 23.73
C ILE A 292 -7.46 7.68 22.52
N ALA A 293 -8.69 8.12 22.24
CA ALA A 293 -8.99 8.91 21.05
C ALA A 293 -8.18 10.21 20.93
N GLU A 294 -8.23 11.09 21.94
CA GLU A 294 -7.48 12.35 21.89
C GLU A 294 -5.97 12.11 21.99
N ALA A 295 -5.54 11.18 22.83
CA ALA A 295 -4.11 10.92 22.98
C ALA A 295 -3.49 10.36 21.70
N SER A 296 -4.21 9.49 20.97
CA SER A 296 -3.72 8.95 19.70
C SER A 296 -3.79 9.99 18.59
N ALA A 297 -4.82 10.83 18.55
CA ALA A 297 -4.89 11.97 17.63
C ALA A 297 -3.68 12.90 17.81
N ILE A 298 -3.39 13.32 19.05
CA ILE A 298 -2.29 14.24 19.36
C ILE A 298 -0.92 13.57 19.12
N ALA A 299 -0.73 12.32 19.55
CA ALA A 299 0.54 11.62 19.34
C ALA A 299 0.87 11.46 17.84
N ALA A 300 -0.16 11.26 17.01
CA ALA A 300 0.00 11.06 15.59
C ALA A 300 -0.02 12.34 14.76
N GLY A 301 -0.68 13.41 15.21
CA GLY A 301 -0.74 14.71 14.53
C GLY A 301 0.66 15.27 14.23
N ARG A 302 0.82 15.98 13.12
CA ARG A 302 2.08 16.62 12.71
C ARG A 302 2.52 17.66 13.74
N ASP A 303 1.62 18.45 14.28
CA ASP A 303 1.93 19.51 15.23
C ASP A 303 1.80 19.06 16.69
N HIS A 304 1.37 17.81 16.90
CA HIS A 304 1.01 17.28 18.21
C HIS A 304 -0.03 18.16 18.91
N ASP A 305 -1.01 18.63 18.13
CA ASP A 305 -2.12 19.43 18.63
C ASP A 305 -3.46 18.79 18.25
N LEU A 306 -4.50 19.24 18.95
CA LEU A 306 -5.85 18.73 18.78
C LEU A 306 -6.67 19.73 17.96
N LEU A 307 -7.01 19.35 16.74
CA LEU A 307 -7.87 20.14 15.87
C LEU A 307 -9.34 20.07 16.32
N ALA A 308 -9.80 18.87 16.73
CA ALA A 308 -11.15 18.68 17.25
C ALA A 308 -11.16 17.76 18.49
N GLU A 309 -11.83 18.22 19.55
CA GLU A 309 -12.10 17.44 20.76
C GLU A 309 -12.89 16.17 20.44
N LYS A 310 -12.81 15.18 21.33
CA LYS A 310 -13.46 13.90 21.06
C LYS A 310 -14.99 14.01 20.98
N THR A 311 -15.55 13.47 19.92
CA THR A 311 -17.00 13.22 19.77
C THR A 311 -17.27 11.73 19.95
N ARG A 312 -18.44 11.40 20.53
CA ARG A 312 -18.84 10.02 20.80
C ARG A 312 -20.08 9.66 19.98
N TYR A 313 -19.98 8.59 19.22
CA TYR A 313 -21.05 8.05 18.39
C TYR A 313 -21.62 6.76 19.00
N ASP A 314 -22.95 6.68 19.07
CA ASP A 314 -23.73 5.50 19.53
C ASP A 314 -23.27 4.85 20.85
N GLU A 315 -22.65 5.65 21.73
CA GLU A 315 -21.93 5.18 22.93
C GLU A 315 -20.83 4.13 22.69
N ALA A 316 -20.52 3.82 21.43
CA ALA A 316 -19.65 2.74 20.99
C ALA A 316 -18.29 3.26 20.53
N VAL A 317 -18.27 4.22 19.61
CA VAL A 317 -17.06 4.77 19.00
C VAL A 317 -16.82 6.18 19.50
N THR A 318 -15.55 6.53 19.73
CA THR A 318 -15.10 7.85 20.17
C THR A 318 -13.96 8.27 19.25
N VAL A 319 -14.10 9.44 18.63
CA VAL A 319 -13.18 9.94 17.60
C VAL A 319 -12.74 11.34 17.99
N ALA A 320 -11.46 11.64 17.84
CA ALA A 320 -10.89 12.97 17.94
C ALA A 320 -10.03 13.23 16.70
N ILE A 321 -9.76 14.50 16.38
CA ILE A 321 -8.97 14.87 15.20
C ILE A 321 -7.71 15.59 15.65
N GLY A 322 -6.56 15.08 15.22
CA GLY A 322 -5.24 15.68 15.48
C GLY A 322 -4.66 16.28 14.21
N GLU A 323 -3.89 17.34 14.37
CA GLU A 323 -3.11 18.00 13.32
C GLU A 323 -1.63 18.07 13.68
#